data_AF-A0A946UH98-F1
#
_entry.id   AF-A0A946UH98-F1
#
_cell.length_a   1.000
_cell.length_b   1.000
_cell.length_c   1.000
_cell.angle_alpha   90.00
_cell.angle_beta   90.00
_cell.angle_gamma   90.00
#
_symmetry.space_group_name_H-M   'P 1'
#
loop_
_entity.id
_entity.type
_entity.pdbx_description
1 polymer ?
#
loop_
_entity_poly.entity_id
_entity_poly.type
_entity_poly.pdbx_seq_one_letter_code
_entity_poly.pdbx_strand_id
1 'polypeptide(L)'
;PIVSATSQLTFELAVTDANDNTASDTVIVTVQPVPTGPLPADPDRFLAFLNQSSPTFQESLATADAYYAAVDPLNEKTTLDAWKTANGFDDGNDAHAVYRNTADLGFGRVMSIRSNADGSIAAYVENYDDLEIAIAADESGIRDGLIATVAMEYSAHPDDPDGVKYTKFYTFDGNDDRATQLDLDGRGPKFQPGLCVVCHGGQPKALVNGVYPDNGDTGAQFLPWDVDTFEYSDNNPLYTLEAQEFALKELNRIAALTYPAVNAAAEGAWDGESSRELIEGWYGGAALPNPEFDPAFLPPGWRTPENGGPADNPDDVEDLYLTVVGPHCRACHSQRGRHFSSAVQGEFVDFSTYENFIAYREQTIETVYDHGTMPNALVTFESFWTETDGVVPAEVLGVHLGINATVRRPGRPIADPGPSRESPIGNVALTAEASQFADTFAWLFASANGRPSNSQASIAGDNTRNPTLTTDVAGGYRIELVVSDGVTESEPVVTTITSFDAIDERSFSDDIEPIFITDCRTCHSTGLVTSVPGIPALFDDPLTRYDEVIAYVNFDDIAASPIITKPLGQQHGAGATPREGFDLSGGIANKDSYDALVQWISEGAPDN
;
A
#
# COMPACT_ATOMS: atom_id res chain seq x y z
N PRO A 1 6.44 -31.54 -9.70
CA PRO A 1 7.53 -31.36 -10.69
C PRO A 1 7.49 -29.94 -11.23
N ILE A 2 8.55 -29.16 -11.02
CA ILE A 2 8.71 -27.86 -11.66
C ILE A 2 8.88 -28.14 -13.16
N VAL A 3 7.92 -27.68 -13.97
CA VAL A 3 7.94 -27.89 -15.42
C VAL A 3 8.66 -26.70 -16.04
N SER A 4 9.68 -26.95 -16.86
CA SER A 4 10.54 -25.91 -17.43
C SER A 4 10.02 -25.31 -18.75
N ALA A 5 8.83 -25.72 -19.19
CA ALA A 5 8.20 -25.27 -20.42
C ALA A 5 6.68 -25.53 -20.38
N THR A 6 5.90 -24.68 -21.07
CA THR A 6 4.45 -24.89 -21.24
C THR A 6 4.19 -26.26 -21.86
N SER A 7 3.43 -27.08 -21.15
CA SER A 7 3.13 -28.46 -21.54
C SER A 7 1.62 -28.64 -21.65
N GLN A 8 1.13 -29.08 -22.80
CA GLN A 8 -0.26 -29.46 -22.95
C GLN A 8 -0.43 -30.95 -22.62
N LEU A 9 -1.28 -31.23 -21.64
CA LEU A 9 -1.73 -32.59 -21.33
C LEU A 9 -3.12 -32.76 -21.91
N THR A 10 -3.26 -33.69 -22.85
CA THR A 10 -4.54 -34.04 -23.44
C THR A 10 -5.10 -35.27 -22.72
N PHE A 11 -6.27 -35.13 -22.12
CA PHE A 11 -7.01 -36.21 -21.50
C PHE A 11 -8.24 -36.50 -22.35
N GLU A 12 -8.41 -37.76 -22.78
CA GLU A 12 -9.70 -38.21 -23.28
C GLU A 12 -10.55 -38.68 -22.10
N LEU A 13 -11.68 -38.03 -21.88
CA LEU A 13 -12.70 -38.47 -20.94
C LEU A 13 -13.73 -39.28 -21.73
N ALA A 14 -13.92 -40.56 -21.38
CA ALA A 14 -14.96 -41.39 -21.96
C ALA A 14 -15.94 -41.83 -20.86
N VAL A 15 -17.23 -41.56 -21.06
CA VAL A 15 -18.31 -41.98 -20.17
C VAL A 15 -19.17 -43.01 -20.91
N THR A 16 -19.27 -44.21 -20.35
CA THR A 16 -20.10 -45.29 -20.89
C THR A 16 -21.34 -45.47 -20.01
N ASP A 17 -22.52 -45.50 -20.63
CA ASP A 17 -23.78 -45.76 -19.92
C ASP A 17 -24.01 -47.27 -19.68
N ALA A 18 -25.07 -47.61 -18.95
CA ALA A 18 -25.43 -48.98 -18.64
C ALA A 18 -25.87 -49.83 -19.85
N ASN A 19 -25.99 -49.22 -21.04
CA ASN A 19 -26.36 -49.88 -22.29
C ASN A 19 -25.16 -50.02 -23.25
N ASP A 20 -23.93 -49.85 -22.76
CA ASP A 20 -22.68 -49.85 -23.54
C ASP A 20 -22.56 -48.70 -24.57
N ASN A 21 -23.29 -47.59 -24.40
CA ASN A 21 -23.07 -46.40 -25.23
C ASN A 21 -21.98 -45.53 -24.60
N THR A 22 -20.93 -45.21 -25.37
CA THR A 22 -19.83 -44.35 -24.91
C THR A 22 -19.88 -42.99 -25.59
N ALA A 23 -19.83 -41.92 -24.78
CA ALA A 23 -19.53 -40.57 -25.23
C ALA A 23 -18.12 -40.20 -24.77
N SER A 24 -17.34 -39.54 -25.63
CA SER A 24 -15.99 -39.08 -25.30
C SER A 24 -15.84 -37.59 -25.56
N ASP A 25 -15.09 -36.92 -24.70
CA ASP A 25 -14.67 -35.54 -24.87
C ASP A 25 -13.18 -35.39 -24.55
N THR A 26 -12.56 -34.32 -25.04
CA THR A 26 -11.14 -34.03 -24.83
C THR A 26 -10.99 -32.87 -23.86
N VAL A 27 -10.34 -33.12 -22.73
CA VAL A 27 -9.91 -32.08 -21.80
C VAL A 27 -8.44 -31.80 -22.05
N ILE A 28 -8.12 -30.57 -22.46
CA ILE A 28 -6.75 -30.10 -22.58
C ILE A 28 -6.43 -29.34 -21.29
N VAL A 29 -5.42 -29.80 -20.56
CA VAL A 29 -4.85 -29.09 -19.41
C VAL A 29 -3.53 -28.49 -19.86
N THR A 30 -3.46 -27.16 -19.87
CA THR A 30 -2.21 -26.44 -20.10
C THR A 30 -1.49 -26.30 -18.77
N VAL A 31 -0.29 -26.88 -18.69
CA VAL A 31 0.61 -26.73 -17.54
C VAL A 31 1.61 -25.63 -17.89
N GLN A 32 1.48 -24.48 -17.23
CA GLN A 32 2.43 -23.38 -17.37
C GLN A 32 3.64 -23.59 -16.43
N PRO A 33 4.85 -23.15 -16.83
CA PRO A 33 5.98 -23.11 -15.92
C PRO A 33 5.69 -22.13 -14.77
N VAL A 34 6.16 -22.44 -13.57
CA VAL A 34 6.08 -21.52 -12.43
C VAL A 34 7.05 -20.37 -12.67
N PRO A 35 6.66 -19.11 -12.46
CA PRO A 35 7.61 -18.00 -12.47
C PRO A 35 8.69 -18.22 -11.41
N THR A 36 9.93 -18.47 -11.85
CA THR A 36 11.10 -18.66 -10.96
C THR A 36 12.19 -17.61 -11.20
N GLY A 37 11.95 -16.62 -12.06
CA GLY A 37 12.88 -15.52 -12.28
C GLY A 37 12.84 -14.51 -11.13
N PRO A 38 13.96 -13.81 -10.84
CA PRO A 38 13.89 -12.62 -9.98
C PRO A 38 12.93 -11.63 -10.61
N LEU A 39 12.13 -10.96 -9.79
CA LEU A 39 11.27 -9.90 -10.29
C LEU A 39 12.12 -8.85 -11.01
N PRO A 40 11.64 -8.30 -12.14
CA PRO A 40 12.32 -7.18 -12.78
C PRO A 40 12.58 -6.10 -11.74
N ALA A 41 13.81 -5.56 -11.75
CA ALA A 41 14.15 -4.43 -10.90
C ALA A 41 13.22 -3.26 -11.25
N ASP A 42 12.68 -2.63 -10.22
CA ASP A 42 11.68 -1.60 -10.31
C ASP A 42 12.06 -0.48 -9.34
N PRO A 43 12.28 0.75 -9.82
CA PRO A 43 12.68 1.87 -8.97
C PRO A 43 11.56 2.30 -7.99
N ASP A 44 10.30 2.02 -8.31
CA ASP A 44 9.16 2.62 -7.63
C ASP A 44 8.25 1.60 -6.92
N ARG A 45 8.64 0.33 -6.91
CA ARG A 45 7.83 -0.74 -6.29
C ARG A 45 7.83 -0.73 -4.77
N PHE A 46 8.99 -0.49 -4.18
CA PHE A 46 9.21 -0.58 -2.74
C PHE A 46 9.39 0.80 -2.12
N LEU A 47 9.04 0.90 -0.83
CA LEU A 47 9.02 2.16 -0.09
C LEU A 47 8.22 3.24 -0.84
N ALA A 48 7.19 2.83 -1.58
CA ALA A 48 6.30 3.72 -2.29
C ALA A 48 5.04 3.95 -1.44
N PHE A 49 4.56 5.20 -1.41
CA PHE A 49 3.32 5.50 -0.73
C PHE A 49 2.14 5.09 -1.60
N LEU A 50 1.60 3.89 -1.36
CA LEU A 50 0.54 3.30 -2.21
C LEU A 50 -0.86 3.90 -1.96
N ASN A 51 -1.07 4.61 -0.85
CA ASN A 51 -2.37 5.21 -0.50
C ASN A 51 -2.38 6.72 -0.80
N GLN A 52 -2.10 7.10 -2.05
CA GLN A 52 -2.00 8.50 -2.43
C GLN A 52 -3.35 9.22 -2.24
N SER A 53 -3.33 10.40 -1.64
CA SER A 53 -4.50 11.30 -1.54
C SER A 53 -5.03 11.70 -2.92
N SER A 54 -4.18 11.60 -3.94
CA SER A 54 -4.46 11.85 -5.33
C SER A 54 -3.51 10.99 -6.16
N PRO A 55 -3.97 10.28 -7.21
CA PRO A 55 -3.10 9.54 -8.13
C PRO A 55 -2.07 10.42 -8.85
N THR A 56 -2.27 11.74 -8.83
CA THR A 56 -1.38 12.72 -9.47
C THR A 56 -0.39 13.34 -8.49
N PHE A 57 -0.53 13.10 -7.18
CA PHE A 57 0.42 13.61 -6.20
C PHE A 57 1.67 12.73 -6.16
N GLN A 58 2.80 13.37 -6.45
CA GLN A 58 4.13 12.79 -6.31
C GLN A 58 4.98 13.74 -5.48
N GLU A 59 5.73 13.20 -4.54
CA GLU A 59 6.68 14.01 -3.80
C GLU A 59 7.79 14.53 -4.72
N SER A 60 8.29 15.72 -4.40
CA SER A 60 9.29 16.42 -5.19
C SER A 60 10.20 17.25 -4.30
N LEU A 61 11.25 17.83 -4.89
CA LEU A 61 12.10 18.78 -4.18
C LEU A 61 11.28 19.95 -3.61
N ALA A 62 10.28 20.44 -4.35
CA ALA A 62 9.43 21.53 -3.90
C ALA A 62 8.58 21.15 -2.67
N THR A 63 8.09 19.91 -2.61
CA THR A 63 7.32 19.44 -1.43
C THR A 63 8.24 19.25 -0.23
N ALA A 64 9.44 18.70 -0.42
CA ALA A 64 10.43 18.53 0.65
C ALA A 64 10.95 19.87 1.20
N ASP A 65 11.23 20.85 0.34
CA ASP A 65 11.63 22.20 0.76
C ASP A 65 10.51 22.88 1.55
N ALA A 66 9.27 22.78 1.07
CA ALA A 66 8.11 23.32 1.77
C ALA A 66 7.85 22.61 3.11
N TYR A 67 8.08 21.30 3.18
CA TYR A 67 8.00 20.53 4.43
C TYR A 67 8.99 21.04 5.47
N TYR A 68 10.27 21.19 5.10
CA TYR A 68 11.27 21.72 6.03
C TYR A 68 11.02 23.18 6.40
N ALA A 69 10.51 24.00 5.48
CA ALA A 69 10.09 25.36 5.80
C ALA A 69 8.95 25.40 6.82
N ALA A 70 8.10 24.36 6.86
CA ALA A 70 7.03 24.24 7.85
C ALA A 70 7.54 23.70 9.20
N VAL A 71 8.35 22.63 9.22
CA VAL A 71 8.77 22.00 10.49
C VAL A 71 10.00 22.64 11.15
N ASP A 72 10.79 23.41 10.39
CA ASP A 72 11.97 24.17 10.86
C ASP A 72 12.05 25.55 10.17
N PRO A 73 11.11 26.47 10.48
CA PRO A 73 10.98 27.76 9.77
C PRO A 73 12.19 28.69 9.93
N LEU A 74 13.01 28.48 10.98
CA LEU A 74 14.20 29.26 11.27
C LEU A 74 15.50 28.62 10.74
N ASN A 75 15.43 27.43 10.15
CA ASN A 75 16.57 26.65 9.68
C ASN A 75 17.61 26.38 10.79
N GLU A 76 17.15 26.13 12.02
CA GLU A 76 18.01 25.86 13.17
C GLU A 76 18.56 24.44 13.17
N LYS A 77 17.97 23.53 12.37
CA LYS A 77 18.30 22.10 12.35
C LYS A 77 18.79 21.66 10.96
N THR A 78 19.71 22.43 10.38
CA THR A 78 20.28 22.17 9.04
C THR A 78 21.47 21.22 9.03
N THR A 79 22.02 20.88 10.20
CA THR A 79 23.07 19.85 10.37
C THR A 79 22.70 18.89 11.48
N LEU A 80 23.29 17.69 11.48
CA LEU A 80 23.04 16.68 12.51
C LEU A 80 23.39 17.21 13.90
N ASP A 81 24.52 17.89 14.05
CA ASP A 81 24.95 18.47 15.33
C ASP A 81 23.97 19.52 15.82
N ALA A 82 23.50 20.42 14.94
CA ALA A 82 22.52 21.44 15.31
C ALA A 82 21.19 20.80 15.74
N TRP A 83 20.75 19.75 15.04
CA TRP A 83 19.56 18.98 15.41
C TRP A 83 19.74 18.25 16.75
N LYS A 84 20.90 17.62 17.00
CA LYS A 84 21.25 16.93 18.26
C LYS A 84 21.24 17.90 19.43
N THR A 85 21.89 19.07 19.31
CA THR A 85 21.88 20.12 20.33
C THR A 85 20.47 20.65 20.58
N ALA A 86 19.68 20.94 19.54
CA ALA A 86 18.31 21.42 19.69
C ALA A 86 17.40 20.43 20.42
N ASN A 87 17.71 19.13 20.33
CA ASN A 87 16.94 18.05 20.97
C ASN A 87 17.56 17.53 22.29
N GLY A 88 18.62 18.17 22.79
CA GLY A 88 19.18 17.89 24.11
C GLY A 88 20.14 16.69 24.19
N PHE A 89 20.63 16.18 23.05
CA PHE A 89 21.59 15.07 23.05
C PHE A 89 22.96 15.42 23.63
N ASP A 90 23.27 16.70 23.83
CA ASP A 90 24.45 17.16 24.57
C ASP A 90 24.46 16.66 26.03
N ASP A 91 23.29 16.37 26.59
CA ASP A 91 23.10 15.81 27.92
C ASP A 91 23.03 14.26 27.93
N GLY A 92 23.28 13.60 26.79
CA GLY A 92 23.21 12.14 26.61
C GLY A 92 21.88 11.62 26.05
N ASN A 93 21.76 10.29 25.93
CA ASN A 93 20.55 9.58 25.50
C ASN A 93 19.95 8.76 26.66
N ASP A 94 18.65 8.45 26.58
CA ASP A 94 17.96 7.60 27.56
C ASP A 94 18.12 6.12 27.24
N ALA A 95 18.20 5.79 25.94
CA ALA A 95 18.50 4.43 25.48
C ALA A 95 19.32 4.46 24.18
N HIS A 96 20.13 3.42 24.02
CA HIS A 96 21.06 3.22 22.92
C HIS A 96 21.14 1.72 22.57
N ALA A 97 20.99 1.36 21.31
CA ALA A 97 21.06 -0.03 20.86
C ALA A 97 21.67 -0.14 19.46
N VAL A 98 22.38 -1.23 19.21
CA VAL A 98 22.97 -1.59 17.92
C VAL A 98 22.43 -2.94 17.47
N TYR A 99 21.82 -2.97 16.30
CA TYR A 99 21.17 -4.15 15.75
C TYR A 99 21.05 -4.01 14.23
N ARG A 100 20.70 -5.07 13.52
CA ARG A 100 20.30 -4.98 12.12
C ARG A 100 18.82 -5.26 11.99
N ASN A 101 18.08 -4.40 11.30
CA ASN A 101 16.65 -4.62 11.10
C ASN A 101 16.43 -5.45 9.83
N THR A 102 15.92 -6.68 9.98
CA THR A 102 15.69 -7.60 8.86
C THR A 102 14.28 -7.52 8.28
N ALA A 103 13.39 -6.75 8.90
CA ALA A 103 12.01 -6.54 8.46
C ALA A 103 11.77 -5.20 7.74
N ASP A 104 12.82 -4.44 7.41
CA ASP A 104 12.72 -3.22 6.59
C ASP A 104 13.79 -3.11 5.47
N LEU A 105 14.79 -2.24 5.64
CA LEU A 105 15.86 -1.89 4.72
C LEU A 105 17.05 -2.85 4.82
N GLY A 106 17.12 -3.68 5.87
CA GLY A 106 18.23 -4.62 6.06
C GLY A 106 19.50 -3.98 6.63
N PHE A 107 19.43 -2.75 7.12
CA PHE A 107 20.60 -1.99 7.59
C PHE A 107 21.01 -2.38 9.02
N GLY A 108 22.33 -2.37 9.26
CA GLY A 108 22.88 -2.20 10.59
C GLY A 108 22.55 -0.81 11.11
N ARG A 109 22.09 -0.71 12.35
CA ARG A 109 21.54 0.51 12.95
C ARG A 109 22.25 0.77 14.26
N VAL A 110 22.72 2.00 14.43
CA VAL A 110 23.12 2.56 15.73
C VAL A 110 22.03 3.54 16.15
N MET A 111 21.19 3.11 17.10
CA MET A 111 19.95 3.78 17.49
C MET A 111 20.16 4.55 18.79
N SER A 112 19.65 5.79 18.85
CA SER A 112 19.60 6.57 20.09
C SER A 112 18.28 7.29 20.25
N ILE A 113 17.74 7.30 21.47
CA ILE A 113 16.51 8.03 21.81
C ILE A 113 16.70 8.85 23.08
N ARG A 114 15.96 9.95 23.18
CA ARG A 114 15.90 10.80 24.35
C ARG A 114 14.48 11.34 24.56
N SER A 115 14.09 11.43 25.82
CA SER A 115 12.90 12.12 26.30
C SER A 115 13.30 13.34 27.13
N ASN A 116 12.69 14.49 26.86
CA ASN A 116 12.99 15.75 27.54
C ASN A 116 11.94 16.07 28.61
N ALA A 117 12.30 16.94 29.55
CA ALA A 117 11.44 17.32 30.67
C ALA A 117 10.16 18.06 30.26
N ASP A 118 10.16 18.71 29.08
CA ASP A 118 8.98 19.32 28.47
C ASP A 118 8.06 18.28 27.78
N GLY A 119 8.46 17.00 27.81
CA GLY A 119 7.78 15.88 27.18
C GLY A 119 7.97 15.82 25.67
N SER A 120 8.93 16.55 25.09
CA SER A 120 9.40 16.28 23.73
C SER A 120 10.25 15.01 23.72
N ILE A 121 10.23 14.29 22.60
CA ILE A 121 11.00 13.07 22.41
C ILE A 121 11.76 13.22 21.10
N ALA A 122 13.01 12.76 21.06
CA ALA A 122 13.81 12.79 19.86
C ALA A 122 14.60 11.50 19.73
N ALA A 123 14.73 11.00 18.51
CA ALA A 123 15.50 9.81 18.22
C ALA A 123 16.26 9.98 16.91
N TYR A 124 17.44 9.38 16.81
CA TYR A 124 18.17 9.30 15.56
C TYR A 124 18.77 7.90 15.40
N VAL A 125 18.94 7.51 14.14
CA VAL A 125 19.54 6.25 13.76
C VAL A 125 20.58 6.48 12.67
N GLU A 126 21.78 6.00 12.92
CA GLU A 126 22.85 5.94 11.94
C GLU A 126 22.78 4.59 11.23
N ASN A 127 22.68 4.61 9.90
CA ASN A 127 22.45 3.40 9.10
C ASN A 127 23.72 2.97 8.36
N TYR A 128 23.98 1.68 8.38
CA TYR A 128 25.13 1.01 7.81
C TYR A 128 24.70 -0.21 7.01
N ASP A 129 25.54 -0.65 6.07
CA ASP A 129 25.23 -1.78 5.18
C ASP A 129 24.93 -3.08 5.96
N ASP A 130 25.61 -3.30 7.08
CA ASP A 130 25.44 -4.48 7.93
C ASP A 130 25.71 -4.23 9.41
N LEU A 131 25.43 -5.26 10.23
CA LEU A 131 25.58 -5.22 11.69
C LEU A 131 27.03 -5.03 12.14
N GLU A 132 27.99 -5.66 11.48
CA GLU A 132 29.40 -5.64 11.91
C GLU A 132 30.02 -4.26 11.70
N ILE A 133 29.64 -3.58 10.61
CA ILE A 133 30.01 -2.18 10.37
C ILE A 133 29.37 -1.27 11.43
N ALA A 134 28.10 -1.46 11.76
CA ALA A 134 27.42 -0.68 12.80
C ALA A 134 28.09 -0.85 14.18
N ILE A 135 28.46 -2.09 14.55
CA ILE A 135 29.20 -2.38 15.79
C ILE A 135 30.56 -1.68 15.78
N ALA A 136 31.32 -1.80 14.69
CA ALA A 136 32.63 -1.16 14.58
C ALA A 136 32.54 0.37 14.67
N ALA A 137 31.50 0.96 14.09
CA ALA A 137 31.24 2.39 14.17
C ALA A 137 30.91 2.83 15.60
N ASP A 138 30.06 2.09 16.32
CA ASP A 138 29.70 2.38 17.71
C ASP A 138 30.90 2.25 18.65
N GLU A 139 31.68 1.17 18.54
CA GLU A 139 32.85 0.94 19.40
C GLU A 139 33.95 2.00 19.22
N SER A 140 34.14 2.46 17.98
CA SER A 140 35.25 3.36 17.63
C SER A 140 34.87 4.84 17.61
N GLY A 141 33.58 5.16 17.47
CA GLY A 141 33.09 6.49 17.15
C GLY A 141 33.44 6.96 15.73
N ILE A 142 33.96 6.08 14.87
CA ILE A 142 34.32 6.38 13.48
C ILE A 142 33.19 5.90 12.57
N ARG A 143 32.53 6.85 11.90
CA ARG A 143 31.35 6.59 11.04
C ARG A 143 31.74 6.20 9.61
N ASP A 144 32.72 5.29 9.47
CA ASP A 144 33.11 4.75 8.16
C ASP A 144 31.99 3.84 7.62
N GLY A 145 31.64 3.96 6.34
CA GLY A 145 30.52 3.22 5.74
C GLY A 145 29.12 3.69 6.16
N LEU A 146 28.99 4.88 6.78
CA LEU A 146 27.69 5.48 7.05
C LEU A 146 26.93 5.74 5.74
N ILE A 147 25.71 5.24 5.64
CA ILE A 147 24.79 5.48 4.53
C ILE A 147 24.11 6.84 4.72
N ALA A 148 23.40 6.99 5.84
CA ALA A 148 22.69 8.22 6.22
C ALA A 148 22.28 8.17 7.69
N THR A 149 22.01 9.35 8.26
CA THR A 149 21.36 9.46 9.57
C THR A 149 19.92 9.90 9.39
N VAL A 150 18.99 9.12 9.92
CA VAL A 150 17.56 9.46 9.95
C VAL A 150 17.22 9.88 11.38
N ALA A 151 16.54 11.01 11.54
CA ALA A 151 16.19 11.57 12.82
C ALA A 151 14.71 11.95 12.87
N MET A 152 14.12 11.81 14.06
CA MET A 152 12.72 12.06 14.34
C MET A 152 12.59 12.83 15.64
N GLU A 153 11.68 13.80 15.69
CA GLU A 153 11.28 14.43 16.94
C GLU A 153 9.76 14.49 17.07
N TYR A 154 9.27 14.17 18.26
CA TYR A 154 7.89 14.39 18.70
C TYR A 154 7.89 15.63 19.59
N SER A 155 7.53 16.77 19.00
CA SER A 155 7.64 18.10 19.60
C SER A 155 6.50 19.00 19.15
N ALA A 156 6.26 20.11 19.86
CA ALA A 156 5.28 21.10 19.42
C ALA A 156 5.79 21.86 18.19
N HIS A 157 4.94 22.61 17.50
CA HIS A 157 5.41 23.45 16.39
C HIS A 157 6.30 24.60 16.93
N PRO A 158 7.39 25.00 16.25
CA PRO A 158 8.26 26.09 16.73
C PRO A 158 7.54 27.42 17.00
N ASP A 159 6.54 27.76 16.19
CA ASP A 159 5.71 28.97 16.38
C ASP A 159 4.56 28.79 17.40
N ASP A 160 4.31 27.56 17.87
CA ASP A 160 3.32 27.25 18.90
C ASP A 160 3.89 26.23 19.91
N PRO A 161 4.81 26.65 20.80
CA PRO A 161 5.50 25.73 21.72
C PRO A 161 4.59 25.03 22.75
N ASP A 162 3.42 25.60 23.02
CA ASP A 162 2.41 25.04 23.91
C ASP A 162 1.37 24.18 23.14
N GLY A 163 1.52 24.07 21.82
CA GLY A 163 0.64 23.33 20.93
C GLY A 163 0.73 21.81 21.07
N VAL A 164 -0.10 21.12 20.29
CA VAL A 164 -0.08 19.66 20.22
C VAL A 164 1.25 19.22 19.60
N LYS A 165 1.86 18.19 20.20
CA LYS A 165 3.09 17.60 19.69
C LYS A 165 2.77 16.61 18.58
N TYR A 166 3.62 16.61 17.57
CA TYR A 166 3.53 15.72 16.43
C TYR A 166 4.93 15.35 15.95
N THR A 167 5.01 14.27 15.18
CA THR A 167 6.27 13.74 14.66
C THR A 167 6.77 14.55 13.47
N LYS A 168 8.04 14.92 13.51
CA LYS A 168 8.78 15.58 12.43
C LYS A 168 9.96 14.71 12.02
N PHE A 169 10.26 14.69 10.72
CA PHE A 169 11.36 13.92 10.15
C PHE A 169 12.50 14.83 9.70
N TYR A 170 13.73 14.38 9.93
CA TYR A 170 14.95 15.00 9.43
C TYR A 170 15.88 13.92 8.92
N THR A 171 16.51 14.16 7.78
CA THR A 171 17.53 13.27 7.23
C THR A 171 18.81 14.02 7.00
N PHE A 172 19.93 13.37 7.31
CA PHE A 172 21.28 13.92 7.14
C PHE A 172 22.11 13.00 6.28
N ASP A 173 22.82 13.58 5.31
CA ASP A 173 23.72 12.84 4.42
C ASP A 173 25.04 12.46 5.13
N GLY A 174 25.96 11.83 4.40
CA GLY A 174 27.27 11.42 4.95
C GLY A 174 28.17 12.57 5.40
N ASN A 175 27.83 13.84 5.10
CA ASN A 175 28.53 15.02 5.61
C ASN A 175 27.80 15.66 6.80
N ASP A 176 26.75 15.02 7.32
CA ASP A 176 25.87 15.53 8.36
C ASP A 176 25.05 16.76 7.96
N ASP A 177 24.95 17.06 6.66
CA ASP A 177 24.11 18.13 6.13
C ASP A 177 22.67 17.64 5.92
N ARG A 178 21.67 18.47 6.23
CA ARG A 178 20.26 18.11 6.06
C ARG A 178 19.93 17.88 4.58
N ALA A 179 19.44 16.68 4.28
CA ALA A 179 19.02 16.25 2.96
C ALA A 179 17.49 16.28 2.81
N THR A 180 17.02 16.71 1.64
CA THR A 180 15.60 16.69 1.23
C THR A 180 15.14 15.36 0.65
N GLN A 181 16.10 14.49 0.29
CA GLN A 181 15.87 13.16 -0.26
C GLN A 181 17.03 12.25 0.07
N LEU A 182 16.78 10.94 0.13
CA LEU A 182 17.82 9.90 0.25
C LEU A 182 17.44 8.69 -0.61
N ASP A 183 18.44 7.94 -1.06
CA ASP A 183 18.27 6.61 -1.65
C ASP A 183 18.63 5.57 -0.59
N LEU A 184 17.60 4.98 0.05
CA LEU A 184 17.76 4.02 1.14
C LEU A 184 17.56 2.57 0.70
N ASP A 185 17.11 2.31 -0.53
CA ASP A 185 16.83 0.97 -1.03
C ASP A 185 17.55 0.67 -2.35
N GLY A 186 18.47 1.54 -2.77
CA GLY A 186 19.23 1.43 -4.02
C GLY A 186 18.37 1.58 -5.27
N ARG A 187 17.21 2.22 -5.15
CA ARG A 187 16.18 2.35 -6.19
C ARG A 187 15.91 3.79 -6.59
N GLY A 188 16.78 4.70 -6.17
CA GLY A 188 16.69 6.11 -6.46
C GLY A 188 16.21 6.91 -5.26
N PRO A 189 16.40 8.24 -5.30
CA PRO A 189 16.10 9.08 -4.17
C PRO A 189 14.59 9.22 -3.95
N LYS A 190 14.17 9.16 -2.68
CA LYS A 190 12.81 9.44 -2.23
C LYS A 190 12.82 10.70 -1.36
N PHE A 191 11.86 11.58 -1.57
CA PHE A 191 11.78 12.90 -0.93
C PHE A 191 11.14 12.84 0.46
N GLN A 192 11.38 13.88 1.27
CA GLN A 192 10.67 14.10 2.53
C GLN A 192 9.29 14.76 2.32
N PRO A 193 8.29 14.49 3.19
CA PRO A 193 8.31 13.50 4.28
C PRO A 193 7.98 12.05 3.87
N GLY A 194 7.65 11.81 2.59
CA GLY A 194 7.19 10.52 2.06
C GLY A 194 8.16 9.37 2.30
N LEU A 195 9.47 9.63 2.19
CA LEU A 195 10.56 8.71 2.52
C LEU A 195 10.38 8.04 3.88
N CYS A 196 9.88 8.78 4.88
CA CYS A 196 9.71 8.26 6.24
C CYS A 196 8.26 7.83 6.51
N VAL A 197 7.28 8.59 6.01
CA VAL A 197 5.83 8.33 6.20
C VAL A 197 5.40 6.96 5.67
N VAL A 198 6.08 6.42 4.65
CA VAL A 198 5.77 5.09 4.14
C VAL A 198 5.85 3.99 5.22
N CYS A 199 6.80 4.09 6.14
CA CYS A 199 6.94 3.15 7.26
C CYS A 199 6.24 3.66 8.52
N HIS A 200 6.36 4.94 8.81
CA HIS A 200 5.93 5.56 10.08
C HIS A 200 4.43 5.92 10.15
N GLY A 201 3.66 5.57 9.11
CA GLY A 201 2.29 6.01 8.96
C GLY A 201 2.20 7.51 8.67
N GLY A 202 0.98 8.02 8.64
CA GLY A 202 0.68 9.37 8.20
C GLY A 202 0.44 9.47 6.69
N GLN A 203 0.19 10.68 6.22
CA GLN A 203 -0.11 10.97 4.83
C GLN A 203 0.70 12.19 4.36
N PRO A 204 1.57 12.03 3.34
CA PRO A 204 2.18 13.18 2.69
C PRO A 204 1.10 13.96 1.92
N LYS A 205 1.22 15.29 1.89
CA LYS A 205 0.16 16.18 1.38
C LYS A 205 0.66 17.00 0.19
N ALA A 206 -0.24 17.25 -0.76
CA ALA A 206 -0.01 18.21 -1.82
C ALA A 206 0.12 19.64 -1.25
N LEU A 207 0.93 20.47 -1.90
CA LEU A 207 1.11 21.86 -1.48
C LEU A 207 -0.17 22.68 -1.70
N VAL A 208 -0.49 23.54 -0.74
CA VAL A 208 -1.57 24.53 -0.88
C VAL A 208 -0.92 25.89 -1.02
N ASN A 209 -1.06 26.51 -2.20
CA ASN A 209 -0.41 27.79 -2.53
C ASN A 209 1.12 27.79 -2.31
N GLY A 210 1.77 26.65 -2.57
CA GLY A 210 3.22 26.48 -2.40
C GLY A 210 3.68 26.29 -0.94
N VAL A 211 2.75 26.15 0.01
CA VAL A 211 3.03 25.89 1.43
C VAL A 211 2.65 24.46 1.77
N TYR A 212 3.46 23.80 2.60
CA TYR A 212 3.11 22.48 3.12
C TYR A 212 1.97 22.63 4.14
N PRO A 213 0.82 21.92 3.97
CA PRO A 213 -0.33 22.07 4.86
C PRO A 213 -0.05 21.68 6.31
N ASP A 214 -0.94 22.08 7.22
CA ASP A 214 -0.97 21.65 8.63
C ASP A 214 0.37 21.79 9.38
N ASN A 215 1.15 22.82 9.04
CA ASN A 215 2.47 23.07 9.60
C ASN A 215 3.44 21.87 9.50
N GLY A 216 3.29 21.07 8.44
CA GLY A 216 4.11 19.87 8.24
C GLY A 216 3.64 18.66 9.04
N ASP A 217 2.50 18.71 9.73
CA ASP A 217 1.96 17.53 10.40
C ASP A 217 1.36 16.55 9.37
N THR A 218 1.99 15.39 9.29
CA THR A 218 1.59 14.28 8.42
C THR A 218 0.72 13.26 9.15
N GLY A 219 0.61 13.33 10.49
CA GLY A 219 0.00 12.30 11.33
C GLY A 219 0.90 11.07 11.57
N ALA A 220 2.17 11.12 11.17
CA ALA A 220 3.12 10.03 11.35
C ALA A 220 3.55 9.83 12.81
N GLN A 221 4.08 8.65 13.12
CA GLN A 221 4.35 8.22 14.49
C GLN A 221 5.68 7.47 14.63
N PHE A 222 6.13 7.30 15.86
CA PHE A 222 7.29 6.46 16.14
C PHE A 222 6.93 4.99 15.92
N LEU A 223 7.85 4.23 15.36
CA LEU A 223 7.65 2.79 15.22
C LEU A 223 7.93 2.07 16.55
N PRO A 224 7.20 1.00 16.86
CA PRO A 224 7.64 0.04 17.85
C PRO A 224 8.94 -0.63 17.39
N TRP A 225 9.84 -0.89 18.33
CA TRP A 225 11.01 -1.74 18.09
C TRP A 225 10.59 -3.20 18.27
N ASP A 226 10.31 -3.85 17.14
CA ASP A 226 9.96 -5.26 17.04
C ASP A 226 11.22 -6.13 17.14
N VAL A 227 11.63 -6.39 18.39
CA VAL A 227 12.91 -7.00 18.76
C VAL A 227 13.18 -8.33 18.06
N ASP A 228 12.13 -9.13 17.81
CA ASP A 228 12.25 -10.44 17.16
C ASP A 228 12.60 -10.37 15.67
N THR A 229 12.40 -9.20 15.05
CA THR A 229 12.75 -8.96 13.64
C THR A 229 14.18 -8.45 13.44
N PHE A 230 14.95 -8.31 14.53
CA PHE A 230 16.31 -7.78 14.50
C PHE A 230 17.35 -8.89 14.57
N GLU A 231 18.47 -8.67 13.91
CA GLU A 231 19.69 -9.46 14.01
C GLU A 231 20.66 -8.80 15.00
N TYR A 232 21.29 -9.63 15.84
CA TYR A 232 22.21 -9.25 16.91
C TYR A 232 23.52 -10.01 16.78
N SER A 233 24.56 -9.57 17.50
CA SER A 233 25.87 -10.22 17.42
C SER A 233 25.89 -11.52 18.21
N ASP A 234 26.30 -12.61 17.56
CA ASP A 234 26.61 -13.89 18.23
C ASP A 234 28.02 -13.89 18.84
N ASN A 235 28.88 -12.96 18.43
CA ASN A 235 30.33 -12.99 18.70
C ASN A 235 30.79 -11.87 19.64
N ASN A 236 30.04 -10.78 19.75
CA ASN A 236 30.35 -9.66 20.64
C ASN A 236 29.35 -9.61 21.81
N PRO A 237 29.78 -9.90 23.06
CA PRO A 237 28.88 -10.00 24.20
C PRO A 237 28.17 -8.69 24.56
N LEU A 238 28.67 -7.53 24.07
CA LEU A 238 28.04 -6.23 24.30
C LEU A 238 26.84 -5.96 23.39
N TYR A 239 26.75 -6.67 22.26
CA TYR A 239 25.74 -6.44 21.21
C TYR A 239 24.86 -7.67 20.97
N THR A 240 24.80 -8.59 21.94
CA THR A 240 23.80 -9.67 21.97
C THR A 240 22.42 -9.11 22.29
N LEU A 241 21.35 -9.85 21.99
CA LEU A 241 20.00 -9.49 22.43
C LEU A 241 19.94 -9.33 23.96
N GLU A 242 20.44 -10.33 24.71
CA GLU A 242 20.45 -10.34 26.18
C GLU A 242 21.11 -9.07 26.77
N ALA A 243 22.22 -8.61 26.18
CA ALA A 243 22.92 -7.41 26.63
C ALA A 243 22.11 -6.12 26.37
N GLN A 244 21.20 -6.13 25.40
CA GLN A 244 20.49 -4.94 24.92
C GLN A 244 19.00 -4.89 25.31
N GLU A 245 18.43 -5.95 25.90
CA GLU A 245 17.02 -6.03 26.34
C GLU A 245 16.55 -4.78 27.10
N PHE A 246 17.36 -4.28 28.04
CA PHE A 246 17.02 -3.07 28.79
C PHE A 246 16.88 -1.84 27.88
N ALA A 247 17.81 -1.64 26.95
CA ALA A 247 17.79 -0.51 26.03
C ALA A 247 16.64 -0.64 25.01
N LEU A 248 16.38 -1.85 24.49
CA LEU A 248 15.29 -2.14 23.56
C LEU A 248 13.91 -1.94 24.19
N LYS A 249 13.77 -2.35 25.45
CA LYS A 249 12.58 -2.06 26.24
C LYS A 249 12.39 -0.56 26.47
N GLU A 250 13.46 0.16 26.77
CA GLU A 250 13.38 1.60 27.02
C GLU A 250 13.06 2.39 25.73
N LEU A 251 13.62 1.98 24.59
CA LEU A 251 13.22 2.46 23.26
C LEU A 251 11.71 2.32 23.04
N ASN A 252 11.16 1.12 23.25
CA ASN A 252 9.72 0.85 23.15
C ASN A 252 8.91 1.66 24.17
N ARG A 253 9.36 1.77 25.42
CA ARG A 253 8.69 2.55 26.46
C ARG A 253 8.58 4.02 26.06
N ILE A 254 9.63 4.60 25.49
CA ILE A 254 9.63 6.01 25.06
C ILE A 254 8.80 6.19 23.79
N ALA A 255 8.87 5.28 22.81
CA ALA A 255 7.98 5.31 21.64
C ALA A 255 6.50 5.29 22.06
N ALA A 256 6.13 4.47 23.04
CA ALA A 256 4.75 4.39 23.54
C ALA A 256 4.22 5.73 24.10
N LEU A 257 5.09 6.64 24.56
CA LEU A 257 4.70 7.98 25.02
C LEU A 257 4.33 8.93 23.87
N THR A 258 4.76 8.62 22.65
CA THR A 258 4.43 9.41 21.45
C THR A 258 3.05 9.08 20.89
N TYR A 259 2.45 7.96 21.33
CA TYR A 259 1.10 7.59 20.96
C TYR A 259 0.12 8.31 21.90
N PRO A 260 -0.61 9.34 21.44
CA PRO A 260 -1.52 10.07 22.30
C PRO A 260 -2.56 9.12 22.90
N ALA A 261 -2.81 9.24 24.21
CA ALA A 261 -3.96 8.57 24.82
C ALA A 261 -5.22 9.21 24.23
N VAL A 262 -5.91 8.44 23.36
CA VAL A 262 -7.17 8.74 22.67
C VAL A 262 -7.90 9.95 23.25
N ASN A 263 -7.69 11.11 22.63
CA ASN A 263 -8.57 12.25 22.79
C ASN A 263 -8.73 12.87 21.40
N ALA A 264 -9.90 12.63 20.80
CA ALA A 264 -10.40 13.35 19.62
C ALA A 264 -9.61 13.18 18.32
N ALA A 265 -8.95 12.04 18.10
CA ALA A 265 -8.64 11.65 16.73
C ALA A 265 -9.99 11.42 16.02
N ALA A 266 -10.21 12.11 14.91
CA ALA A 266 -11.38 11.88 14.07
C ALA A 266 -11.38 10.40 13.59
N GLU A 267 -12.54 9.79 13.40
CA GLU A 267 -12.67 8.49 12.68
C GLU A 267 -11.78 8.50 11.41
N GLY A 268 -11.00 7.45 11.16
CA GLY A 268 -10.04 7.45 10.04
C GLY A 268 -8.70 8.14 10.31
N ALA A 269 -8.44 8.66 11.51
CA ALA A 269 -7.14 9.27 11.83
C ALA A 269 -6.04 8.23 12.10
N TRP A 270 -4.83 8.57 11.70
CA TRP A 270 -3.61 7.85 12.04
C TRP A 270 -3.41 7.85 13.57
N ASP A 271 -3.51 6.68 14.19
CA ASP A 271 -3.32 6.49 15.63
C ASP A 271 -2.35 5.34 15.93
N GLY A 272 -1.69 5.43 17.09
CA GLY A 272 -0.66 4.50 17.51
C GLY A 272 -1.18 3.45 18.48
N GLU A 273 -2.49 3.24 18.54
CA GLU A 273 -3.09 2.30 19.48
C GLU A 273 -2.67 0.86 19.14
N SER A 274 -2.50 0.55 17.85
CA SER A 274 -1.94 -0.72 17.37
C SER A 274 -0.53 -0.97 17.87
N SER A 275 0.34 -0.02 17.63
CA SER A 275 1.71 -0.03 18.12
C SER A 275 1.77 -0.13 19.65
N ARG A 276 0.87 0.58 20.34
CA ARG A 276 0.80 0.58 21.79
C ARG A 276 0.38 -0.78 22.34
N GLU A 277 -0.66 -1.42 21.78
CA GLU A 277 -1.07 -2.76 22.21
C GLU A 277 0.05 -3.77 22.04
N LEU A 278 0.81 -3.68 20.94
CA LEU A 278 1.98 -4.53 20.71
C LEU A 278 3.04 -4.32 21.79
N ILE A 279 3.45 -3.07 22.03
CA ILE A 279 4.45 -2.75 23.06
C ILE A 279 3.99 -3.21 24.44
N GLU A 280 2.76 -2.89 24.83
CA GLU A 280 2.22 -3.32 26.12
C GLU A 280 2.18 -4.85 26.19
N GLY A 281 1.76 -5.52 25.12
CA GLY A 281 1.72 -6.97 25.00
C GLY A 281 3.08 -7.66 25.18
N TRP A 282 4.08 -7.24 24.41
CA TRP A 282 5.44 -7.80 24.44
C TRP A 282 6.09 -7.72 25.81
N TYR A 283 5.71 -6.74 26.63
CA TYR A 283 6.28 -6.55 27.97
C TYR A 283 5.29 -6.84 29.11
N GLY A 284 4.16 -7.51 28.85
CA GLY A 284 3.25 -8.03 29.88
C GLY A 284 2.24 -7.03 30.47
N GLY A 285 1.95 -5.95 29.76
CA GLY A 285 0.88 -4.98 30.03
C GLY A 285 1.35 -3.51 30.00
N ALA A 286 0.42 -2.58 30.26
CA ALA A 286 0.65 -1.12 30.19
C ALA A 286 1.81 -0.55 31.02
N ALA A 287 2.23 -1.24 32.07
CA ALA A 287 3.38 -0.84 32.89
C ALA A 287 4.72 -1.44 32.40
N LEU A 288 4.67 -2.25 31.33
CA LEU A 288 5.77 -3.02 30.78
C LEU A 288 6.52 -3.79 31.90
N PRO A 289 5.84 -4.63 32.72
CA PRO A 289 6.47 -5.27 33.88
C PRO A 289 7.59 -6.26 33.53
N ASN A 290 7.55 -6.90 32.35
CA ASN A 290 8.54 -7.90 31.97
C ASN A 290 9.84 -7.21 31.53
N PRO A 291 11.01 -7.68 31.98
CA PRO A 291 12.29 -7.10 31.60
C PRO A 291 12.71 -7.46 30.17
N GLU A 292 12.21 -8.58 29.65
CA GLU A 292 12.54 -9.17 28.36
C GLU A 292 11.34 -9.06 27.41
N PHE A 293 11.62 -8.96 26.12
CA PHE A 293 10.63 -9.00 25.05
C PHE A 293 10.00 -10.40 24.93
N ASP A 294 8.67 -10.47 24.76
CA ASP A 294 7.93 -11.72 24.49
C ASP A 294 7.66 -11.88 22.98
N PRO A 295 8.46 -12.67 22.23
CA PRO A 295 8.23 -12.90 20.81
C PRO A 295 6.98 -13.73 20.52
N ALA A 296 6.45 -14.46 21.53
CA ALA A 296 5.25 -15.27 21.38
C ALA A 296 3.96 -14.48 21.65
N PHE A 297 4.05 -13.17 21.95
CA PHE A 297 2.85 -12.36 22.19
C PHE A 297 1.97 -12.31 20.94
N LEU A 298 0.71 -12.71 21.13
CA LEU A 298 -0.37 -12.59 20.15
C LEU A 298 -1.37 -11.52 20.60
N PRO A 299 -1.67 -10.51 19.76
CA PRO A 299 -2.75 -9.57 20.05
C PRO A 299 -4.08 -10.33 20.25
N PRO A 300 -4.95 -9.91 21.19
CA PRO A 300 -6.23 -10.57 21.43
C PRO A 300 -7.09 -10.79 20.17
N GLY A 301 -7.07 -9.85 19.23
CA GLY A 301 -7.79 -9.94 17.95
C GLY A 301 -7.28 -11.02 16.99
N TRP A 302 -6.12 -11.61 17.27
CA TRP A 302 -5.44 -12.64 16.47
C TRP A 302 -5.37 -14.00 17.15
N ARG A 303 -6.03 -14.16 18.30
CA ARG A 303 -6.09 -15.44 19.01
C ARG A 303 -7.24 -16.29 18.49
N THR A 304 -7.11 -17.60 18.63
CA THR A 304 -8.22 -18.54 18.48
C THR A 304 -9.28 -18.30 19.56
N PRO A 305 -10.54 -18.71 19.34
CA PRO A 305 -11.58 -18.66 20.38
C PRO A 305 -11.16 -19.39 21.68
N GLU A 306 -10.42 -20.48 21.55
CA GLU A 306 -9.92 -21.29 22.68
C GLU A 306 -8.91 -20.53 23.55
N ASN A 307 -8.11 -19.66 22.93
CA ASN A 307 -7.12 -18.80 23.59
C ASN A 307 -7.66 -17.39 23.91
N GLY A 308 -8.99 -17.22 23.91
CA GLY A 308 -9.67 -15.99 24.31
C GLY A 308 -9.75 -14.92 23.22
N GLY A 309 -9.61 -15.30 21.95
CA GLY A 309 -9.87 -14.43 20.80
C GLY A 309 -11.34 -14.39 20.37
N PRO A 310 -11.66 -13.60 19.33
CA PRO A 310 -12.99 -13.54 18.71
C PRO A 310 -13.54 -14.92 18.31
N ALA A 311 -14.85 -15.11 18.42
CA ALA A 311 -15.51 -16.39 18.15
C ALA A 311 -15.45 -16.83 16.68
N ASP A 312 -15.35 -15.88 15.76
CA ASP A 312 -15.32 -16.10 14.31
C ASP A 312 -13.89 -16.25 13.76
N ASN A 313 -12.87 -16.16 14.61
CA ASN A 313 -11.49 -16.40 14.20
C ASN A 313 -11.28 -17.88 13.82
N PRO A 314 -10.59 -18.17 12.72
CA PRO A 314 -10.34 -19.54 12.28
C PRO A 314 -9.28 -20.23 13.15
N ASP A 315 -9.25 -21.57 13.09
CA ASP A 315 -8.35 -22.38 13.92
C ASP A 315 -6.85 -22.14 13.62
N ASP A 316 -6.51 -21.67 12.42
CA ASP A 316 -5.14 -21.39 11.96
C ASP A 316 -4.70 -19.91 12.13
N VAL A 317 -5.54 -19.08 12.75
CA VAL A 317 -5.30 -17.62 12.86
C VAL A 317 -3.99 -17.25 13.55
N GLU A 318 -3.58 -18.00 14.56
CA GLU A 318 -2.37 -17.75 15.34
C GLU A 318 -1.12 -18.11 14.53
N ASP A 319 -1.15 -19.24 13.82
CA ASP A 319 -0.07 -19.68 12.93
C ASP A 319 0.10 -18.72 11.75
N LEU A 320 -1.01 -18.24 11.17
CA LEU A 320 -1.00 -17.19 10.16
C LEU A 320 -0.33 -15.92 10.70
N TYR A 321 -0.67 -15.51 11.92
CA TYR A 321 -0.08 -14.31 12.49
C TYR A 321 1.42 -14.44 12.71
N LEU A 322 1.86 -15.51 13.37
CA LEU A 322 3.27 -15.72 13.71
C LEU A 322 4.14 -15.96 12.47
N THR A 323 3.58 -16.57 11.42
CA THR A 323 4.34 -16.91 10.19
C THR A 323 4.32 -15.79 9.16
N VAL A 324 3.22 -15.03 9.07
CA VAL A 324 2.99 -14.07 7.99
C VAL A 324 2.89 -12.65 8.54
N VAL A 325 1.88 -12.38 9.36
CA VAL A 325 1.50 -11.00 9.68
C VAL A 325 2.53 -10.32 10.57
N GLY A 326 2.98 -10.99 11.62
CA GLY A 326 4.01 -10.47 12.54
C GLY A 326 5.31 -10.14 11.81
N PRO A 327 5.96 -11.10 11.14
CA PRO A 327 7.27 -10.86 10.51
C PRO A 327 7.23 -9.98 9.26
N HIS A 328 6.12 -9.98 8.49
CA HIS A 328 6.11 -9.38 7.15
C HIS A 328 5.14 -8.21 6.94
N CYS A 329 4.19 -7.98 7.85
CA CYS A 329 3.16 -6.95 7.66
C CYS A 329 3.11 -5.95 8.82
N ARG A 330 3.18 -6.44 10.06
CA ARG A 330 2.87 -5.71 11.30
C ARG A 330 3.65 -4.40 11.45
N ALA A 331 4.93 -4.38 11.12
CA ALA A 331 5.80 -3.22 11.35
C ALA A 331 5.21 -1.92 10.79
N CYS A 332 4.77 -1.93 9.53
CA CYS A 332 4.17 -0.76 8.88
C CYS A 332 2.66 -0.69 9.10
N HIS A 333 1.96 -1.84 9.08
CA HIS A 333 0.51 -1.87 9.19
C HIS A 333 0.04 -1.37 10.57
N SER A 334 0.74 -1.70 11.66
CA SER A 334 0.41 -1.19 13.00
C SER A 334 0.38 0.34 13.15
N GLN A 335 0.99 1.10 12.22
CA GLN A 335 0.95 2.56 12.21
C GLN A 335 -0.27 3.16 11.49
N ARG A 336 -1.14 2.35 10.90
CA ARG A 336 -2.19 2.80 9.96
C ARG A 336 -3.53 3.14 10.62
N GLY A 337 -3.63 3.12 11.96
CA GLY A 337 -4.78 3.57 12.78
C GLY A 337 -5.91 2.54 13.00
N ARG A 338 -6.66 2.69 14.10
CA ARG A 338 -7.65 1.73 14.64
C ARG A 338 -9.10 2.25 14.73
N HIS A 339 -9.37 3.54 14.54
CA HIS A 339 -10.67 4.11 14.91
C HIS A 339 -11.84 3.75 13.98
N PHE A 340 -12.38 2.56 14.25
CA PHE A 340 -13.67 2.00 13.88
C PHE A 340 -14.85 2.85 14.38
N SER A 341 -15.78 3.22 13.50
CA SER A 341 -17.18 3.24 13.90
C SER A 341 -17.91 2.05 13.28
N SER A 342 -18.89 1.53 14.01
CA SER A 342 -19.77 0.44 13.56
C SER A 342 -20.61 0.78 12.32
N ALA A 343 -20.38 1.93 11.67
CA ALA A 343 -21.06 2.39 10.47
C ALA A 343 -20.17 2.40 9.21
N VAL A 344 -18.85 2.28 9.34
CA VAL A 344 -17.91 2.36 8.20
C VAL A 344 -16.88 1.24 8.27
N GLN A 345 -17.15 0.14 7.57
CA GLN A 345 -16.13 -0.87 7.26
C GLN A 345 -15.26 -0.37 6.11
N GLY A 346 -14.15 0.27 6.49
CA GLY A 346 -12.82 -0.08 6.01
C GLY A 346 -12.03 0.94 5.16
N GLU A 347 -11.38 1.83 5.90
CA GLU A 347 -10.17 2.53 5.45
C GLU A 347 -8.93 2.10 6.27
N PHE A 348 -9.03 1.03 7.06
CA PHE A 348 -8.06 0.65 8.07
C PHE A 348 -7.23 -0.56 7.64
N VAL A 349 -6.01 -0.32 7.16
CA VAL A 349 -5.06 -1.41 6.84
C VAL A 349 -4.11 -1.64 8.01
N ASP A 350 -4.61 -1.64 9.25
CA ASP A 350 -3.73 -1.73 10.43
C ASP A 350 -3.45 -3.16 10.92
N PHE A 351 -4.32 -4.08 10.48
CA PHE A 351 -4.28 -5.51 10.81
C PHE A 351 -4.23 -5.78 12.32
N SER A 352 -4.90 -4.93 13.11
CA SER A 352 -5.04 -5.11 14.57
C SER A 352 -5.80 -6.37 14.97
N THR A 353 -6.71 -6.84 14.11
CA THR A 353 -7.50 -8.06 14.30
C THR A 353 -7.51 -8.89 13.03
N TYR A 354 -7.84 -10.18 13.17
CA TYR A 354 -8.06 -11.05 12.02
C TYR A 354 -9.20 -10.56 11.11
N GLU A 355 -10.31 -10.08 11.68
CA GLU A 355 -11.44 -9.52 10.93
C GLU A 355 -11.00 -8.35 10.05
N ASN A 356 -10.20 -7.43 10.61
CA ASN A 356 -9.66 -6.29 9.88
C ASN A 356 -8.75 -6.75 8.74
N PHE A 357 -7.91 -7.76 8.97
CA PHE A 357 -7.05 -8.32 7.95
C PHE A 357 -7.82 -8.97 6.80
N ILE A 358 -8.73 -9.90 7.10
CA ILE A 358 -9.43 -10.68 6.08
C ILE A 358 -10.43 -9.84 5.28
N ALA A 359 -10.87 -8.69 5.82
CA ALA A 359 -11.65 -7.70 5.08
C ALA A 359 -10.93 -7.19 3.82
N TYR A 360 -9.59 -7.22 3.79
CA TYR A 360 -8.77 -6.83 2.64
C TYR A 360 -8.36 -7.99 1.73
N ARG A 361 -9.01 -9.16 1.85
CA ARG A 361 -8.60 -10.39 1.15
C ARG A 361 -8.26 -10.19 -0.33
N GLU A 362 -9.11 -9.56 -1.13
CA GLU A 362 -8.79 -9.40 -2.58
C GLU A 362 -7.70 -8.37 -2.84
N GLN A 363 -7.64 -7.30 -2.05
CA GLN A 363 -6.57 -6.31 -2.17
C GLN A 363 -5.24 -6.92 -1.80
N THR A 364 -5.20 -7.76 -0.77
CA THR A 364 -4.03 -8.55 -0.40
C THR A 364 -3.66 -9.48 -1.55
N ILE A 365 -4.62 -10.19 -2.14
CA ILE A 365 -4.39 -11.05 -3.29
C ILE A 365 -3.76 -10.24 -4.46
N GLU A 366 -4.35 -9.11 -4.80
CA GLU A 366 -3.91 -8.24 -5.89
C GLU A 366 -2.50 -7.67 -5.62
N THR A 367 -2.32 -6.99 -4.49
CA THR A 367 -1.04 -6.31 -4.18
C THR A 367 0.10 -7.28 -3.87
N VAL A 368 -0.16 -8.40 -3.20
CA VAL A 368 0.88 -9.39 -2.83
C VAL A 368 1.16 -10.34 -3.98
N TYR A 369 0.13 -10.96 -4.57
CA TYR A 369 0.31 -12.07 -5.50
C TYR A 369 0.27 -11.64 -6.96
N ASP A 370 -0.46 -10.57 -7.29
CA ASP A 370 -0.62 -10.12 -8.67
C ASP A 370 0.40 -9.06 -9.03
N HIS A 371 0.52 -8.00 -8.23
CA HIS A 371 1.40 -6.88 -8.51
C HIS A 371 2.78 -7.04 -7.85
N GLY A 372 2.87 -7.78 -6.74
CA GLY A 372 4.10 -7.93 -5.99
C GLY A 372 4.61 -6.63 -5.36
N THR A 373 3.71 -5.71 -5.05
CA THR A 373 4.01 -4.44 -4.36
C THR A 373 3.99 -4.56 -2.84
N MET A 374 3.50 -5.70 -2.33
CA MET A 374 3.48 -6.03 -0.91
C MET A 374 4.17 -7.38 -0.63
N PRO A 375 4.90 -7.54 0.50
CA PRO A 375 5.30 -6.50 1.45
C PRO A 375 6.09 -5.33 0.82
N ASN A 376 5.82 -4.08 1.23
CA ASN A 376 6.33 -2.86 0.58
C ASN A 376 7.77 -2.48 1.00
N ALA A 377 8.56 -3.45 1.42
CA ALA A 377 9.98 -3.31 1.72
C ALA A 377 10.71 -4.50 1.09
N LEU A 378 11.80 -4.26 0.36
CA LEU A 378 12.45 -5.30 -0.45
C LEU A 378 12.87 -6.51 0.38
N VAL A 379 13.55 -6.29 1.50
CA VAL A 379 14.10 -7.40 2.31
C VAL A 379 12.97 -8.26 2.84
N THR A 380 11.91 -7.63 3.32
CA THR A 380 10.68 -8.28 3.81
C THR A 380 9.93 -9.00 2.69
N PHE A 381 9.90 -8.41 1.49
CA PHE A 381 9.33 -9.02 0.31
C PHE A 381 10.09 -10.29 -0.06
N GLU A 382 11.42 -10.22 -0.15
CA GLU A 382 12.25 -11.37 -0.50
C GLU A 382 12.12 -12.50 0.52
N SER A 383 12.13 -12.20 1.81
CA SER A 383 11.97 -13.21 2.87
C SER A 383 10.57 -13.82 2.86
N PHE A 384 9.52 -13.04 2.59
CA PHE A 384 8.14 -13.54 2.47
C PHE A 384 7.95 -14.60 1.38
N TRP A 385 8.75 -14.52 0.31
CA TRP A 385 8.73 -15.46 -0.82
C TRP A 385 9.80 -16.55 -0.75
N THR A 386 10.62 -16.59 0.31
CA THR A 386 11.75 -17.52 0.47
C THR A 386 11.41 -18.60 1.48
N GLU A 387 11.80 -19.84 1.18
CA GLU A 387 11.65 -20.97 2.11
C GLU A 387 12.63 -20.81 3.28
N THR A 388 12.08 -20.75 4.49
CA THR A 388 12.85 -20.74 5.74
C THR A 388 12.32 -21.87 6.62
N ASP A 389 13.22 -22.76 7.05
CA ASP A 389 12.88 -23.95 7.88
C ASP A 389 11.73 -24.82 7.35
N GLY A 390 11.60 -24.91 6.02
CA GLY A 390 10.57 -25.71 5.35
C GLY A 390 9.22 -25.00 5.18
N VAL A 391 9.14 -23.71 5.49
CA VAL A 391 7.94 -22.89 5.38
C VAL A 391 8.19 -21.74 4.42
N VAL A 392 7.23 -21.50 3.52
CA VAL A 392 7.19 -20.33 2.65
C VAL A 392 6.00 -19.46 3.11
N PRO A 393 6.23 -18.28 3.70
CA PRO A 393 5.14 -17.43 4.23
C PRO A 393 4.06 -17.12 3.19
N ALA A 394 4.45 -16.87 1.94
CA ALA A 394 3.50 -16.65 0.84
C ALA A 394 2.58 -17.85 0.56
N GLU A 395 3.03 -19.09 0.79
CA GLU A 395 2.18 -20.28 0.63
C GLU A 395 1.21 -20.43 1.79
N VAL A 396 1.64 -20.14 3.02
CA VAL A 396 0.76 -20.12 4.21
C VAL A 396 -0.38 -19.11 4.01
N LEU A 397 -0.02 -17.89 3.62
CA LEU A 397 -1.04 -16.88 3.30
C LEU A 397 -1.92 -17.31 2.12
N GLY A 398 -1.34 -17.93 1.09
CA GLY A 398 -2.09 -18.33 -0.10
C GLY A 398 -3.18 -19.35 0.22
N VAL A 399 -2.82 -20.38 0.99
CA VAL A 399 -3.76 -21.40 1.49
C VAL A 399 -4.87 -20.74 2.30
N HIS A 400 -4.51 -19.84 3.21
CA HIS A 400 -5.46 -19.12 4.04
C HIS A 400 -6.43 -18.26 3.22
N LEU A 401 -5.93 -17.57 2.20
CA LEU A 401 -6.75 -16.79 1.27
C LEU A 401 -7.46 -17.68 0.24
N GLY A 402 -7.32 -19.00 0.25
CA GLY A 402 -7.98 -19.91 -0.69
C GLY A 402 -7.44 -19.82 -2.13
N ILE A 403 -6.18 -19.45 -2.31
CA ILE A 403 -5.48 -19.39 -3.60
C ILE A 403 -4.28 -20.34 -3.63
N ASN A 404 -3.81 -20.69 -4.83
CA ASN A 404 -2.55 -21.40 -4.99
C ASN A 404 -1.41 -20.38 -5.23
N ALA A 405 -0.65 -20.08 -4.17
CA ALA A 405 0.46 -19.12 -4.21
C ALA A 405 1.60 -19.51 -5.15
N THR A 406 1.83 -20.81 -5.36
CA THR A 406 2.85 -21.30 -6.30
C THR A 406 2.49 -20.94 -7.74
N VAL A 407 1.19 -20.92 -8.06
CA VAL A 407 0.68 -20.54 -9.39
C VAL A 407 0.51 -19.02 -9.51
N ARG A 408 -0.12 -18.42 -8.50
CA ARG A 408 -0.41 -16.98 -8.46
C ARG A 408 0.77 -16.28 -7.78
N ARG A 409 1.91 -16.17 -8.45
CA ARG A 409 3.12 -15.47 -7.94
C ARG A 409 3.37 -14.17 -8.73
N PRO A 410 3.93 -13.12 -8.10
CA PRO A 410 4.41 -11.96 -8.83
C PRO A 410 5.40 -12.36 -9.93
N GLY A 411 5.38 -11.61 -11.03
CA GLY A 411 6.21 -11.92 -12.21
C GLY A 411 5.48 -12.68 -13.31
N ARG A 412 4.27 -13.19 -13.07
CA ARG A 412 3.45 -13.75 -14.15
C ARG A 412 2.78 -12.63 -14.97
N PRO A 413 2.60 -12.79 -16.29
CA PRO A 413 1.89 -11.82 -17.11
C PRO A 413 0.43 -11.71 -16.70
N ILE A 414 -0.04 -10.48 -16.48
CA ILE A 414 -1.44 -10.17 -16.15
C ILE A 414 -1.95 -9.16 -17.16
N ALA A 415 -2.90 -9.60 -17.98
CA ALA A 415 -3.57 -8.74 -18.95
C ALA A 415 -4.62 -7.89 -18.23
N ASP A 416 -4.57 -6.59 -18.47
CA ASP A 416 -5.60 -5.64 -18.12
C ASP A 416 -5.89 -4.75 -19.35
N PRO A 417 -7.01 -4.98 -20.06
CA PRO A 417 -7.41 -4.20 -21.22
C PRO A 417 -8.17 -2.90 -20.87
N GLY A 418 -8.26 -2.55 -19.58
CA GLY A 418 -9.10 -1.48 -19.07
C GLY A 418 -10.59 -1.85 -18.99
N PRO A 419 -11.41 -0.96 -18.41
CA PRO A 419 -12.82 -1.23 -18.16
C PRO A 419 -13.61 -1.29 -19.47
N SER A 420 -14.74 -2.00 -19.45
CA SER A 420 -15.72 -1.91 -20.53
C SER A 420 -16.33 -0.51 -20.55
N ARG A 421 -16.55 0.06 -21.73
CA ARG A 421 -17.01 1.45 -21.86
C ARG A 421 -17.78 1.70 -23.14
N GLU A 422 -18.47 2.83 -23.19
CA GLU A 422 -19.10 3.32 -24.41
C GLU A 422 -18.20 4.30 -25.14
N SER A 423 -18.34 4.39 -26.47
CA SER A 423 -17.56 5.31 -27.29
C SER A 423 -18.25 5.58 -28.62
N PRO A 424 -18.18 6.77 -29.22
CA PRO A 424 -18.76 6.99 -30.56
C PRO A 424 -18.15 6.06 -31.60
N ILE A 425 -18.90 5.81 -32.69
CA ILE A 425 -18.35 5.11 -33.86
C ILE A 425 -17.11 5.85 -34.36
N GLY A 426 -16.00 5.14 -34.51
CA GLY A 426 -14.74 5.72 -34.99
C GLY A 426 -13.54 5.13 -34.28
N ASN A 427 -12.52 5.97 -34.05
CA ASN A 427 -11.30 5.54 -33.40
C ASN A 427 -11.47 5.56 -31.89
N VAL A 428 -11.25 4.41 -31.28
CA VAL A 428 -11.26 4.20 -29.84
C VAL A 428 -9.85 3.77 -29.44
N ALA A 429 -9.20 4.57 -28.58
CA ALA A 429 -7.94 4.14 -27.97
C ALA A 429 -8.23 2.95 -27.06
N LEU A 430 -7.37 1.92 -27.07
CA LEU A 430 -7.34 0.92 -26.01
C LEU A 430 -6.01 1.08 -25.27
N THR A 431 -5.96 0.63 -24.04
CA THR A 431 -4.77 0.72 -23.19
C THR A 431 -4.56 -0.60 -22.46
N ALA A 432 -3.31 -1.03 -22.41
CA ALA A 432 -2.82 -2.10 -21.55
C ALA A 432 -1.81 -1.53 -20.52
N GLU A 433 -1.90 -0.25 -20.16
CA GLU A 433 -1.00 0.38 -19.18
C GLU A 433 -1.05 -0.32 -17.82
N ALA A 434 -2.25 -0.74 -17.39
CA ALA A 434 -2.45 -1.52 -16.16
C ALA A 434 -1.96 -2.98 -16.24
N SER A 435 -1.61 -3.48 -17.43
CA SER A 435 -1.11 -4.84 -17.58
C SER A 435 0.27 -5.00 -16.93
N GLN A 436 0.41 -6.05 -16.11
CA GLN A 436 1.61 -6.31 -15.32
C GLN A 436 2.48 -7.40 -15.93
N PHE A 437 3.79 -7.28 -15.74
CA PHE A 437 4.79 -8.27 -16.17
C PHE A 437 4.65 -8.68 -17.64
N ALA A 438 4.40 -7.70 -18.51
CA ALA A 438 4.14 -7.91 -19.93
C ALA A 438 5.24 -7.28 -20.80
N ASP A 439 5.88 -8.10 -21.63
CA ASP A 439 6.82 -7.66 -22.67
C ASP A 439 6.12 -7.51 -24.03
N THR A 440 5.11 -8.34 -24.29
CA THR A 440 4.35 -8.34 -25.56
C THR A 440 2.85 -8.39 -25.31
N PHE A 441 2.10 -7.86 -26.28
CA PHE A 441 0.65 -7.69 -26.23
C PHE A 441 0.02 -8.35 -27.46
N ALA A 442 -1.18 -8.89 -27.30
CA ALA A 442 -1.98 -9.42 -28.39
C ALA A 442 -3.45 -9.04 -28.18
N TRP A 443 -3.91 -8.09 -28.99
CA TRP A 443 -5.28 -7.59 -29.01
C TRP A 443 -6.07 -8.24 -30.14
N LEU A 444 -7.16 -8.91 -29.80
CA LEU A 444 -7.95 -9.68 -30.75
C LEU A 444 -9.44 -9.38 -30.56
N PHE A 445 -10.24 -9.58 -31.60
CA PHE A 445 -11.67 -9.66 -31.40
C PHE A 445 -12.01 -11.03 -30.83
N ALA A 446 -12.89 -11.06 -29.82
CA ALA A 446 -13.31 -12.31 -29.22
C ALA A 446 -13.86 -13.27 -30.28
N SER A 447 -13.42 -14.52 -30.20
CA SER A 447 -13.76 -15.55 -31.20
C SER A 447 -15.28 -15.71 -31.42
N ALA A 448 -16.07 -15.51 -30.37
CA ALA A 448 -17.53 -15.48 -30.41
C ALA A 448 -18.06 -14.07 -30.17
N ASN A 449 -18.86 -13.58 -31.12
CA ASN A 449 -19.52 -12.26 -31.05
C ASN A 449 -18.54 -11.10 -30.76
N GLY A 450 -17.31 -11.18 -31.28
CA GLY A 450 -16.31 -10.12 -31.11
C GLY A 450 -16.70 -8.80 -31.78
N ARG A 451 -17.55 -8.85 -32.82
CA ARG A 451 -18.01 -7.69 -33.58
C ARG A 451 -19.52 -7.72 -33.82
N PRO A 452 -20.18 -6.56 -33.97
CA PRO A 452 -21.55 -6.47 -34.45
C PRO A 452 -21.72 -7.07 -35.86
N SER A 453 -22.94 -7.49 -36.18
CA SER A 453 -23.26 -8.02 -37.52
C SER A 453 -22.96 -6.99 -38.62
N ASN A 454 -22.27 -7.43 -39.67
CA ASN A 454 -21.81 -6.62 -40.81
C ASN A 454 -20.67 -5.62 -40.51
N SER A 455 -20.14 -5.58 -39.29
CA SER A 455 -18.97 -4.76 -38.97
C SER A 455 -17.71 -5.26 -39.69
N GLN A 456 -16.88 -4.33 -40.15
CA GLN A 456 -15.54 -4.47 -40.69
C GLN A 456 -14.47 -3.84 -39.77
N ALA A 457 -14.80 -3.65 -38.49
CA ALA A 457 -13.90 -3.06 -37.51
C ALA A 457 -12.53 -3.74 -37.46
N SER A 458 -11.50 -2.95 -37.18
CA SER A 458 -10.10 -3.37 -37.15
C SER A 458 -9.40 -2.82 -35.91
N ILE A 459 -8.31 -3.48 -35.50
CA ILE A 459 -7.42 -3.02 -34.45
C ILE A 459 -6.08 -2.73 -35.10
N ALA A 460 -5.64 -1.48 -35.05
CA ALA A 460 -4.34 -1.04 -35.54
C ALA A 460 -3.33 -1.07 -34.39
N GLY A 461 -2.15 -1.65 -34.64
CA GLY A 461 -1.14 -1.85 -33.60
C GLY A 461 -1.56 -2.92 -32.59
N ASP A 462 -2.25 -3.97 -33.02
CA ASP A 462 -2.77 -5.07 -32.19
C ASP A 462 -1.71 -5.81 -31.35
N ASN A 463 -0.44 -5.48 -31.52
CA ASN A 463 0.68 -5.99 -30.73
C ASN A 463 1.36 -4.93 -29.83
N THR A 464 0.77 -3.76 -29.67
CA THR A 464 1.30 -2.66 -28.84
C THR A 464 0.54 -2.52 -27.53
N ARG A 465 1.15 -1.82 -26.56
CA ARG A 465 0.51 -1.49 -25.28
C ARG A 465 -0.72 -0.59 -25.46
N ASN A 466 -0.70 0.29 -26.46
CA ASN A 466 -1.77 1.26 -26.74
C ASN A 466 -2.21 1.16 -28.22
N PRO A 467 -3.07 0.18 -28.58
CA PRO A 467 -3.58 0.06 -29.94
C PRO A 467 -4.77 1.00 -30.18
N THR A 468 -5.23 1.06 -31.42
CA THR A 468 -6.45 1.81 -31.79
C THR A 468 -7.46 0.86 -32.42
N LEU A 469 -8.63 0.74 -31.80
CA LEU A 469 -9.81 0.09 -32.38
C LEU A 469 -10.52 1.09 -33.30
N THR A 470 -10.84 0.71 -34.53
CA THR A 470 -11.74 1.48 -35.40
C THR A 470 -13.08 0.76 -35.48
N THR A 471 -14.10 1.30 -34.83
CA THR A 471 -15.49 0.81 -34.90
C THR A 471 -16.21 1.45 -36.09
N ASP A 472 -17.18 0.73 -36.66
CA ASP A 472 -17.85 1.15 -37.91
C ASP A 472 -19.37 0.96 -37.92
N VAL A 473 -19.89 0.22 -36.94
CA VAL A 473 -21.32 -0.04 -36.72
C VAL A 473 -21.64 0.12 -35.24
N ALA A 474 -22.81 0.67 -34.92
CA ALA A 474 -23.28 0.73 -33.53
C ALA A 474 -23.48 -0.68 -32.95
N GLY A 475 -23.07 -0.88 -31.70
CA GLY A 475 -23.16 -2.15 -30.99
C GLY A 475 -21.90 -2.49 -30.21
N GLY A 476 -21.93 -3.67 -29.56
CA GLY A 476 -20.84 -4.15 -28.72
C GLY A 476 -19.70 -4.80 -29.50
N TYR A 477 -18.48 -4.38 -29.21
CA TYR A 477 -17.23 -4.97 -29.67
C TYR A 477 -16.54 -5.61 -28.47
N ARG A 478 -16.37 -6.94 -28.50
CA ARG A 478 -15.67 -7.68 -27.43
C ARG A 478 -14.22 -7.85 -27.85
N ILE A 479 -13.32 -7.19 -27.14
CA ILE A 479 -11.88 -7.18 -27.40
C ILE A 479 -11.19 -8.02 -26.34
N GLU A 480 -10.42 -9.01 -26.77
CA GLU A 480 -9.56 -9.86 -25.96
C GLU A 480 -8.14 -9.29 -25.93
N LEU A 481 -7.55 -9.23 -24.74
CA LEU A 481 -6.13 -8.99 -24.52
C LEU A 481 -5.49 -10.24 -23.93
N VAL A 482 -4.39 -10.67 -24.54
CA VAL A 482 -3.43 -11.62 -23.97
C VAL A 482 -2.07 -10.92 -23.90
N VAL A 483 -1.38 -11.04 -22.77
CA VAL A 483 -0.02 -10.50 -22.61
C VAL A 483 0.97 -11.60 -22.26
N SER A 484 2.24 -11.38 -22.57
CA SER A 484 3.31 -12.35 -22.34
C SER A 484 4.61 -11.68 -21.91
N ASP A 485 5.32 -12.33 -20.99
CA ASP A 485 6.70 -12.02 -20.56
C ASP A 485 7.76 -12.72 -21.45
N GLY A 486 7.35 -13.26 -22.60
CA GLY A 486 8.21 -14.03 -23.50
C GLY A 486 8.46 -15.49 -23.08
N VAL A 487 7.97 -15.90 -21.91
CA VAL A 487 8.07 -17.28 -21.40
C VAL A 487 6.69 -17.90 -21.17
N THR A 488 5.78 -17.13 -20.60
CA THR A 488 4.40 -17.49 -20.26
C THR A 488 3.43 -16.49 -20.89
N GLU A 489 2.17 -16.90 -21.03
CA GLU A 489 1.07 -16.04 -21.50
C GLU A 489 0.03 -15.93 -20.40
N SER A 490 -0.64 -14.79 -20.32
CA SER A 490 -1.83 -14.61 -19.49
C SER A 490 -3.01 -15.40 -20.06
N GLU A 491 -4.01 -15.66 -19.23
CA GLU A 491 -5.34 -15.98 -19.77
C GLU A 491 -5.91 -14.77 -20.52
N PRO A 492 -6.76 -14.97 -21.55
CA PRO A 492 -7.39 -13.86 -22.26
C PRO A 492 -8.36 -13.08 -21.36
N VAL A 493 -8.20 -11.76 -21.31
CA VAL A 493 -9.12 -10.85 -20.61
C VAL A 493 -9.94 -10.07 -21.64
N VAL A 494 -11.26 -10.02 -21.45
CA VAL A 494 -12.18 -9.38 -22.40
C VAL A 494 -12.68 -8.04 -21.86
N THR A 495 -12.53 -6.99 -22.65
CA THR A 495 -13.26 -5.73 -22.47
C THR A 495 -14.31 -5.54 -23.57
N THR A 496 -15.41 -4.87 -23.26
CA THR A 496 -16.47 -4.56 -24.22
C THR A 496 -16.53 -3.07 -24.49
N ILE A 497 -16.39 -2.68 -25.77
CA ILE A 497 -16.61 -1.33 -26.25
C ILE A 497 -17.99 -1.26 -26.91
N THR A 498 -18.92 -0.49 -26.35
CA THR A 498 -20.24 -0.28 -26.94
C THR A 498 -20.22 0.99 -27.77
N SER A 499 -20.32 0.86 -29.11
CA SER A 499 -20.34 2.04 -29.99
C SER A 499 -21.73 2.53 -30.38
N PHE A 500 -21.86 3.84 -30.54
CA PHE A 500 -23.10 4.54 -30.87
C PHE A 500 -22.92 5.63 -31.96
N ASP A 501 -24.01 5.99 -32.64
CA ASP A 501 -23.98 6.81 -33.87
C ASP A 501 -23.68 8.31 -33.66
N ALA A 502 -23.89 8.87 -32.47
CA ALA A 502 -23.74 10.31 -32.22
C ALA A 502 -23.24 10.61 -30.79
N ILE A 503 -22.37 11.61 -30.68
CA ILE A 503 -21.85 12.15 -29.42
C ILE A 503 -22.94 13.00 -28.75
N ASP A 504 -23.23 12.76 -27.47
CA ASP A 504 -23.42 13.87 -26.54
C ASP A 504 -22.03 14.09 -25.93
N GLU A 505 -21.30 15.14 -26.36
CA GLU A 505 -20.03 15.51 -25.72
C GLU A 505 -20.35 15.80 -24.27
N ARG A 506 -19.85 14.97 -23.34
CA ARG A 506 -20.19 15.13 -21.93
C ARG A 506 -19.41 16.32 -21.38
N SER A 507 -20.12 17.34 -20.89
CA SER A 507 -19.49 18.42 -20.11
C SER A 507 -19.42 18.00 -18.65
N PHE A 508 -18.40 18.47 -17.93
CA PHE A 508 -18.37 18.20 -16.49
C PHE A 508 -19.61 18.82 -15.83
N SER A 509 -19.95 20.05 -16.18
CA SER A 509 -21.05 20.81 -15.57
C SER A 509 -22.45 20.22 -15.82
N ASP A 510 -22.75 19.73 -17.03
CA ASP A 510 -24.10 19.26 -17.37
C ASP A 510 -24.28 17.75 -17.14
N ASP A 511 -23.24 16.94 -17.30
CA ASP A 511 -23.36 15.48 -17.35
C ASP A 511 -22.73 14.77 -16.15
N ILE A 512 -21.64 15.31 -15.59
CA ILE A 512 -20.84 14.62 -14.58
C ILE A 512 -21.10 15.17 -13.17
N GLU A 513 -21.08 16.49 -13.01
CA GLU A 513 -21.38 17.17 -11.74
C GLU A 513 -22.73 16.70 -11.14
N PRO A 514 -23.83 16.56 -11.90
CA PRO A 514 -25.11 16.12 -11.33
C PRO A 514 -25.09 14.74 -10.69
N ILE A 515 -24.19 13.85 -11.13
CA ILE A 515 -23.99 12.52 -10.54
C ILE A 515 -23.57 12.67 -9.07
N PHE A 516 -22.61 13.55 -8.80
CA PHE A 516 -22.10 13.79 -7.45
C PHE A 516 -23.07 14.60 -6.58
N ILE A 517 -23.81 15.54 -7.17
CA ILE A 517 -24.74 16.40 -6.42
C ILE A 517 -25.97 15.63 -5.93
N THR A 518 -26.49 14.73 -6.75
CA THR A 518 -27.76 14.05 -6.44
C THR A 518 -27.58 12.95 -5.41
N ASP A 519 -26.52 12.14 -5.57
CA ASP A 519 -26.37 10.90 -4.81
C ASP A 519 -25.25 10.94 -3.76
N CYS A 520 -24.21 11.77 -3.95
CA CYS A 520 -23.02 11.77 -3.08
C CYS A 520 -22.99 12.96 -2.10
N ARG A 521 -23.42 14.16 -2.53
CA ARG A 521 -23.29 15.41 -1.77
C ARG A 521 -23.94 15.37 -0.38
N THR A 522 -25.01 14.60 -0.21
CA THR A 522 -25.68 14.48 1.10
C THR A 522 -24.72 13.96 2.18
N CYS A 523 -23.80 13.05 1.83
CA CYS A 523 -22.80 12.51 2.74
C CYS A 523 -21.45 13.26 2.66
N HIS A 524 -21.13 13.83 1.50
CA HIS A 524 -19.86 14.52 1.24
C HIS A 524 -19.88 16.04 1.50
N SER A 525 -20.97 16.61 2.03
CA SER A 525 -21.02 18.05 2.37
C SER A 525 -20.55 18.34 3.80
N THR A 526 -19.93 19.51 4.03
CA THR A 526 -19.46 19.98 5.35
C THR A 526 -20.52 19.90 6.46
N GLY A 527 -21.82 19.92 6.11
CA GLY A 527 -22.92 19.81 7.06
C GLY A 527 -23.11 18.43 7.70
N LEU A 528 -22.76 17.33 7.00
CA LEU A 528 -22.88 15.94 7.49
C LEU A 528 -21.52 15.33 7.90
N VAL A 529 -20.42 15.80 7.30
CA VAL A 529 -19.03 15.35 7.54
C VAL A 529 -18.61 15.54 9.01
N THR A 530 -19.25 16.46 9.75
CA THR A 530 -19.02 16.62 11.19
C THR A 530 -19.49 15.43 12.05
N SER A 531 -20.17 14.44 11.46
CA SER A 531 -20.70 13.25 12.16
C SER A 531 -20.16 11.91 11.68
N VAL A 532 -19.45 11.86 10.54
CA VAL A 532 -18.81 10.65 10.01
C VAL A 532 -17.43 11.01 9.46
N PRO A 533 -16.38 10.92 10.29
CA PRO A 533 -15.03 11.22 9.85
C PRO A 533 -14.45 10.15 8.91
N GLY A 534 -13.49 10.54 8.06
CA GLY A 534 -13.00 9.75 6.91
C GLY A 534 -13.71 10.07 5.58
N ILE A 535 -14.93 10.63 5.61
CA ILE A 535 -15.60 11.09 4.39
C ILE A 535 -15.05 12.47 4.00
N PRO A 536 -14.37 12.63 2.84
CA PRO A 536 -13.89 13.94 2.43
C PRO A 536 -15.08 14.86 2.16
N ALA A 537 -15.01 16.08 2.69
CA ALA A 537 -15.94 17.15 2.38
C ALA A 537 -15.68 17.61 0.93
N LEU A 538 -16.35 16.96 -0.01
CA LEU A 538 -16.30 17.25 -1.42
C LEU A 538 -17.58 17.95 -1.84
N PHE A 539 -17.50 18.80 -2.86
CA PHE A 539 -18.67 19.32 -3.56
C PHE A 539 -19.46 20.38 -2.77
N ASP A 540 -18.82 21.19 -1.93
CA ASP A 540 -19.48 22.36 -1.30
C ASP A 540 -19.40 23.63 -2.15
N ASP A 541 -18.23 23.91 -2.72
CA ASP A 541 -18.02 25.04 -3.63
C ASP A 541 -18.13 24.57 -5.09
N PRO A 542 -19.10 25.08 -5.87
CA PRO A 542 -19.18 24.79 -7.30
C PRO A 542 -17.94 25.19 -8.10
N LEU A 543 -17.15 26.17 -7.63
CA LEU A 543 -15.98 26.67 -8.34
C LEU A 543 -14.75 25.77 -8.22
N THR A 544 -14.66 24.92 -7.20
CA THR A 544 -13.53 24.00 -6.97
C THR A 544 -13.88 22.57 -7.33
N ARG A 545 -15.12 22.30 -7.73
CA ARG A 545 -15.66 20.95 -7.85
C ARG A 545 -14.98 20.10 -8.92
N TYR A 546 -14.65 20.70 -10.06
CA TYR A 546 -13.88 20.04 -11.10
C TYR A 546 -12.50 19.63 -10.57
N ASP A 547 -11.77 20.56 -9.95
CA ASP A 547 -10.44 20.32 -9.38
C ASP A 547 -10.47 19.24 -8.28
N GLU A 548 -11.54 19.21 -7.48
CA GLU A 548 -11.78 18.18 -6.48
C GLU A 548 -12.01 16.81 -7.11
N VAL A 549 -12.78 16.70 -8.20
CA VAL A 549 -13.04 15.42 -8.89
C VAL A 549 -11.81 14.93 -9.65
N ILE A 550 -11.14 15.82 -10.40
CA ILE A 550 -10.00 15.46 -11.25
C ILE A 550 -8.80 14.98 -10.42
N ALA A 551 -8.68 15.45 -9.17
CA ALA A 551 -7.68 14.97 -8.23
C ALA A 551 -7.81 13.47 -7.90
N TYR A 552 -8.94 12.83 -8.20
CA TYR A 552 -9.18 11.40 -8.01
C TYR A 552 -9.27 10.63 -9.34
N VAL A 553 -8.82 11.23 -10.45
CA VAL A 553 -8.74 10.59 -11.76
C VAL A 553 -7.29 10.16 -12.03
N ASN A 554 -7.14 8.91 -12.45
CA ASN A 554 -5.92 8.35 -13.01
C ASN A 554 -6.12 8.21 -14.53
N PHE A 555 -5.43 9.05 -15.30
CA PHE A 555 -5.54 9.06 -16.76
C PHE A 555 -4.75 7.94 -17.45
N ASP A 556 -3.73 7.41 -16.77
CA ASP A 556 -2.90 6.32 -17.29
C ASP A 556 -3.63 4.98 -17.10
N ASP A 557 -4.32 4.85 -15.98
CA ASP A 557 -5.18 3.72 -15.66
C ASP A 557 -6.54 4.20 -15.11
N ILE A 558 -7.49 4.30 -16.04
CA ILE A 558 -8.86 4.71 -15.73
C ILE A 558 -9.46 3.76 -14.69
N ALA A 559 -9.23 2.45 -14.78
CA ALA A 559 -9.77 1.47 -13.85
C ALA A 559 -9.21 1.63 -12.43
N ALA A 560 -8.01 2.17 -12.28
CA ALA A 560 -7.43 2.49 -10.96
C ALA A 560 -7.81 3.88 -10.42
N SER A 561 -8.61 4.67 -11.14
CA SER A 561 -9.03 6.00 -10.68
C SER A 561 -9.85 5.90 -9.37
N PRO A 562 -9.41 6.51 -8.25
CA PRO A 562 -10.16 6.53 -6.99
C PRO A 562 -11.61 7.00 -7.13
N ILE A 563 -11.92 7.89 -8.08
CA ILE A 563 -13.28 8.41 -8.27
C ILE A 563 -14.27 7.37 -8.82
N ILE A 564 -13.79 6.33 -9.52
CA ILE A 564 -14.62 5.22 -10.02
C ILE A 564 -14.30 3.88 -9.36
N THR A 565 -13.32 3.85 -8.45
CA THR A 565 -13.00 2.67 -7.64
C THR A 565 -13.52 2.84 -6.22
N LYS A 566 -13.97 1.75 -5.61
CA LYS A 566 -14.26 1.73 -4.17
C LYS A 566 -13.30 0.79 -3.47
N PRO A 567 -12.58 1.24 -2.44
CA PRO A 567 -11.62 0.42 -1.78
C PRO A 567 -12.18 -0.85 -1.11
N LEU A 568 -13.50 -1.08 -0.98
CA LEU A 568 -14.02 -2.24 -0.23
C LEU A 568 -15.38 -2.84 -0.65
N GLY A 569 -15.94 -2.50 -1.81
CA GLY A 569 -16.95 -3.37 -2.44
C GLY A 569 -18.37 -3.47 -1.87
N GLN A 570 -18.79 -2.55 -1.00
CA GLN A 570 -20.21 -2.26 -0.77
C GLN A 570 -20.43 -0.75 -0.61
N GLN A 571 -21.61 -0.27 -0.99
CA GLN A 571 -22.16 0.99 -0.50
C GLN A 571 -22.67 0.76 0.93
N HIS A 572 -22.06 1.42 1.91
CA HIS A 572 -22.51 1.45 3.31
C HIS A 572 -22.30 0.13 4.08
N GLY A 573 -21.69 0.24 5.27
CA GLY A 573 -21.25 -0.90 6.07
C GLY A 573 -22.25 -2.06 6.16
N ALA A 574 -21.86 -3.20 5.59
CA ALA A 574 -22.07 -4.57 6.08
C ALA A 574 -21.78 -5.58 4.95
N GLY A 575 -20.70 -6.36 5.07
CA GLY A 575 -20.64 -7.68 4.43
C GLY A 575 -19.30 -8.03 3.79
N ALA A 576 -18.70 -9.13 4.28
CA ALA A 576 -17.56 -9.81 3.72
C ALA A 576 -17.85 -10.33 2.30
N THR A 577 -17.38 -9.65 1.26
CA THR A 577 -16.97 -10.14 -0.08
C THR A 577 -16.62 -8.92 -0.97
N PRO A 578 -15.83 -9.09 -2.05
CA PRO A 578 -14.95 -8.04 -2.56
C PRO A 578 -15.50 -7.16 -3.71
N ARG A 579 -15.03 -5.91 -3.71
CA ARG A 579 -15.08 -4.80 -4.70
C ARG A 579 -15.91 -4.97 -5.99
N GLU A 580 -17.09 -4.34 -6.03
CA GLU A 580 -17.60 -3.60 -7.21
C GLU A 580 -17.65 -2.09 -6.88
N GLY A 581 -17.32 -1.23 -7.85
CA GLY A 581 -17.16 0.23 -7.72
C GLY A 581 -18.47 1.01 -7.49
N PHE A 582 -18.91 1.81 -8.48
CA PHE A 582 -20.30 2.28 -8.54
C PHE A 582 -21.22 1.08 -8.29
N ASP A 583 -22.22 1.22 -7.42
CA ASP A 583 -23.10 0.09 -7.12
C ASP A 583 -24.01 -0.21 -8.33
N LEU A 584 -23.54 -1.07 -9.24
CA LEU A 584 -24.30 -1.49 -10.41
C LEU A 584 -25.51 -2.38 -10.03
N SER A 585 -25.60 -2.84 -8.78
CA SER A 585 -26.71 -3.66 -8.28
C SER A 585 -28.00 -2.85 -8.11
N GLY A 586 -27.92 -1.52 -8.04
CA GLY A 586 -29.06 -0.59 -8.05
C GLY A 586 -29.78 -0.49 -9.41
N GLY A 587 -29.28 -1.17 -10.45
CA GLY A 587 -29.89 -1.22 -11.78
C GLY A 587 -29.35 -0.19 -12.77
N ILE A 588 -30.10 0.05 -13.84
CA ILE A 588 -29.65 0.79 -15.03
C ILE A 588 -29.11 2.20 -14.70
N ALA A 589 -29.72 2.93 -13.76
CA ALA A 589 -29.31 4.31 -13.44
C ALA A 589 -27.87 4.40 -12.89
N ASN A 590 -27.46 3.47 -12.02
CA ASN A 590 -26.11 3.47 -11.47
C ASN A 590 -25.06 3.03 -12.51
N LYS A 591 -25.48 2.16 -13.44
CA LYS A 591 -24.64 1.80 -14.59
C LYS A 591 -24.45 2.96 -15.56
N ASP A 592 -25.51 3.72 -15.84
CA ASP A 592 -25.44 4.88 -16.72
C ASP A 592 -24.51 5.96 -16.14
N SER A 593 -24.54 6.20 -14.81
CA SER A 593 -23.62 7.12 -14.14
C SER A 593 -22.16 6.64 -14.16
N TYR A 594 -21.93 5.33 -13.97
CA TYR A 594 -20.59 4.75 -14.09
C TYR A 594 -20.04 4.89 -15.52
N ASP A 595 -20.83 4.47 -16.51
CA ASP A 595 -20.45 4.53 -17.92
C ASP A 595 -20.20 6.00 -18.35
N ALA A 596 -20.98 6.95 -17.82
CA ALA A 596 -20.77 8.38 -18.02
C ALA A 596 -19.40 8.86 -17.51
N LEU A 597 -19.03 8.48 -16.29
CA LEU A 597 -17.75 8.84 -15.68
C LEU A 597 -16.57 8.21 -16.44
N VAL A 598 -16.64 6.91 -16.75
CA VAL A 598 -15.59 6.21 -17.49
C VAL A 598 -15.42 6.81 -18.89
N GLN A 599 -16.52 7.13 -19.56
CA GLN A 599 -16.49 7.79 -20.86
C GLN A 599 -15.83 9.17 -20.76
N TRP A 600 -16.29 10.02 -19.84
CA TRP A 600 -15.73 11.36 -19.64
C TRP A 600 -14.24 11.33 -19.33
N ILE A 601 -13.78 10.44 -18.45
CA ILE A 601 -12.35 10.25 -18.16
C ILE A 601 -11.59 9.82 -19.43
N SER A 602 -12.14 8.88 -20.20
CA SER A 602 -11.50 8.39 -21.43
C SER A 602 -11.40 9.44 -22.53
N GLU A 603 -12.25 10.47 -22.50
CA GLU A 603 -12.23 11.62 -23.40
C GLU A 603 -11.26 12.73 -22.92
N GLY A 604 -10.51 12.49 -21.84
CA GLY A 604 -9.57 13.44 -21.25
C GLY A 604 -10.19 14.33 -20.17
N ALA A 605 -11.36 13.94 -19.64
CA ALA A 605 -12.09 14.60 -18.56
C ALA A 605 -12.24 16.12 -18.73
N PRO A 606 -12.85 16.61 -19.84
CA PRO A 606 -12.98 18.04 -20.07
C PRO A 606 -13.90 18.74 -19.06
N ASP A 607 -13.48 19.92 -18.58
CA ASP A 607 -14.23 20.77 -17.63
C ASP A 607 -15.47 21.42 -18.29
N ASN A 608 -15.31 21.90 -19.52
CA ASN A 608 -16.32 22.52 -20.41
C ASN A 608 -17.22 23.59 -19.79
#